data_AF-A0A7X0JDF8-F1
#
_entry.id   AF-A0A7X0JDF8-F1
#
_cell.length_a   1.000
_cell.length_b   1.000
_cell.length_c   1.000
_cell.angle_alpha   90.00
_cell.angle_beta   90.00
_cell.angle_gamma   90.00
#
_symmetry.space_group_name_H-M   'P 1'
#
loop_
_entity.id
_entity.type
_entity.pdbx_description
1 polymer ?
#
loop_
_entity_poly.entity_id
_entity_poly.type
_entity_poly.pdbx_seq_one_letter_code
_entity_poly.pdbx_strand_id
1 'polypeptide(L)'
;MADLHDWGTGEAPEPPRSFPKDRRPAGWRVFPETLDDLMQRAGPYGEAAKAHLEWSGVAVWLMKDGDKALAAALIPVEAANLSVLLTRKAVEHEGGWPNLSGIPAQPALYDLPDDAQQIARRMASDIHALWEAAGRPYLRASDCKFAFQYLAAAIRKGIIPPIPTLGDVDPVPAAKPAKPHILDMLKEQS
;
A
#
# COMPACT_ATOMS: atom_id res chain seq x y z
N MET A 1 9.34 -5.80 24.49
CA MET A 1 10.17 -4.71 23.93
C MET A 1 10.24 -4.96 22.44
N ALA A 2 9.80 -4.01 21.62
CA ALA A 2 9.91 -4.10 20.16
C ALA A 2 11.39 -3.97 19.80
N ASP A 3 11.90 -4.86 18.95
CA ASP A 3 13.28 -4.80 18.48
C ASP A 3 13.43 -3.55 17.60
N LEU A 4 14.31 -2.64 18.00
CA LEU A 4 14.66 -1.44 17.23
C LEU A 4 15.38 -1.79 15.91
N HIS A 5 15.70 -3.08 15.71
CA HIS A 5 16.23 -3.65 14.47
C HIS A 5 15.19 -4.45 13.67
N ASP A 6 13.92 -4.44 14.06
CA ASP A 6 12.84 -4.90 13.19
C ASP A 6 12.58 -3.84 12.10
N TRP A 7 13.40 -3.91 11.04
CA TRP A 7 13.36 -3.00 9.89
C TRP A 7 12.19 -3.31 8.94
N GLY A 8 11.27 -4.18 9.33
CA GLY A 8 10.20 -4.63 8.47
C GLY A 8 10.74 -5.30 7.21
N THR A 9 11.82 -6.09 7.30
CA THR A 9 12.34 -6.89 6.18
C THR A 9 12.18 -8.38 6.41
N GLY A 10 12.77 -9.03 7.42
CA GLY A 10 13.03 -10.47 7.25
C GLY A 10 13.89 -10.63 6.00
N GLU A 11 15.18 -10.38 6.18
CA GLU A 11 16.25 -10.51 5.18
C GLU A 11 16.01 -9.89 3.78
N ALA A 12 16.62 -8.72 3.57
CA ALA A 12 16.96 -8.29 2.21
C ALA A 12 17.73 -9.41 1.48
N PRO A 13 17.64 -9.54 0.14
CA PRO A 13 18.29 -10.62 -0.59
C PRO A 13 19.77 -10.73 -0.18
N GLU A 14 20.22 -11.95 0.12
CA GLU A 14 21.60 -12.20 0.53
C GLU A 14 22.54 -11.52 -0.46
N PRO A 15 23.42 -10.61 0.01
CA PRO A 15 24.38 -10.01 -0.89
C PRO A 15 25.25 -11.15 -1.46
N PRO A 16 25.69 -11.05 -2.73
CA PRO A 16 26.50 -12.10 -3.34
C PRO A 16 27.66 -12.47 -2.41
N ARG A 17 27.98 -13.78 -2.35
CA ARG A 17 28.92 -14.47 -1.41
C ARG A 17 30.25 -13.74 -1.09
N SER A 18 30.61 -12.72 -1.83
CA SER A 18 31.77 -11.85 -1.64
C SER A 18 31.57 -10.66 -0.68
N PHE A 19 30.37 -10.42 -0.15
CA PHE A 19 30.10 -9.29 0.75
C PHE A 19 30.08 -9.71 2.23
N PRO A 20 30.80 -9.01 3.13
CA PRO A 20 30.68 -9.25 4.56
C PRO A 20 29.23 -9.04 5.01
N LYS A 21 28.69 -9.94 5.84
CA LYS A 21 27.33 -9.88 6.39
C LYS A 21 26.98 -8.51 7.02
N ASP A 22 28.01 -7.78 7.45
CA ASP A 22 27.88 -6.52 8.19
C ASP A 22 28.07 -5.28 7.29
N ARG A 23 28.29 -5.46 5.98
CA ARG A 23 28.67 -4.37 5.07
C ARG A 23 27.72 -4.29 3.88
N ARG A 24 26.72 -3.41 3.99
CA ARG A 24 25.95 -2.97 2.82
C ARG A 24 26.85 -2.12 1.91
N PRO A 25 26.78 -2.30 0.59
CA PRO A 25 27.43 -1.41 -0.37
C PRO A 25 27.10 0.06 -0.06
N ALA A 26 28.11 0.92 -0.08
CA ALA A 26 27.90 2.36 0.08
C ALA A 26 26.92 2.83 -1.01
N GLY A 27 25.77 3.39 -0.58
CA GLY A 27 24.69 3.79 -1.48
C GLY A 27 23.48 2.85 -1.56
N TRP A 28 23.49 1.71 -0.87
CA TRP A 28 22.30 0.85 -0.80
C TRP A 28 21.22 1.50 0.06
N ARG A 29 20.23 2.11 -0.58
CA ARG A 29 19.07 2.70 0.10
C ARG A 29 18.11 1.61 0.54
N VAL A 30 17.78 1.61 1.83
CA VAL A 30 16.93 0.59 2.47
C VAL A 30 15.49 0.65 1.94
N PHE A 31 14.98 1.86 1.73
CA PHE A 31 13.63 2.10 1.28
C PHE A 31 13.63 2.78 -0.08
N PRO A 32 12.61 2.54 -0.91
CA PRO A 32 12.46 3.26 -2.15
C PRO A 32 12.15 4.73 -1.88
N GLU A 33 12.82 5.62 -2.62
CA GLU A 33 12.63 7.07 -2.53
C GLU A 33 11.87 7.65 -3.72
N THR A 34 11.81 6.90 -4.82
CA THR A 34 11.06 7.26 -6.02
C THR A 34 10.03 6.19 -6.33
N LEU A 35 9.04 6.58 -7.12
CA LEU A 35 8.01 5.67 -7.62
C LEU A 35 8.63 4.54 -8.45
N ASP A 36 9.59 4.86 -9.32
CA ASP A 36 10.28 3.88 -10.15
C ASP A 36 11.08 2.86 -9.31
N ASP A 37 11.78 3.33 -8.26
CA ASP A 37 12.51 2.43 -7.34
C ASP A 37 11.53 1.53 -6.57
N LEU A 38 10.37 2.06 -6.15
CA LEU A 38 9.32 1.24 -5.56
C LEU A 38 8.80 0.19 -6.53
N MET A 39 8.47 0.58 -7.77
CA MET A 39 7.94 -0.33 -8.78
C MET A 39 8.90 -1.47 -9.08
N GLN A 40 10.19 -1.14 -9.27
CA GLN A 40 11.25 -2.12 -9.49
C GLN A 40 11.34 -3.10 -8.31
N ARG A 41 11.26 -2.60 -7.08
CA ARG A 41 11.36 -3.42 -5.86
C ARG A 41 10.08 -4.17 -5.50
N ALA A 42 8.92 -3.75 -6.01
CA ALA A 42 7.64 -4.43 -5.81
C ALA A 42 7.43 -5.60 -6.79
N GLY A 43 8.30 -5.76 -7.78
CA GLY A 43 8.28 -6.88 -8.73
C GLY A 43 6.93 -6.99 -9.44
N PRO A 44 6.21 -8.13 -9.33
CA PRO A 44 4.92 -8.31 -10.00
C PRO A 44 3.82 -7.36 -9.48
N TYR A 45 4.01 -6.73 -8.32
CA TYR A 45 3.08 -5.75 -7.74
C TYR A 45 3.44 -4.30 -8.10
N GLY A 46 4.40 -4.06 -9.00
CA GLY A 46 4.88 -2.72 -9.34
C GLY A 46 3.76 -1.76 -9.77
N GLU A 47 2.93 -2.18 -10.73
CA GLU A 47 1.79 -1.37 -11.20
C GLU A 47 0.74 -1.15 -10.09
N ALA A 48 0.49 -2.15 -9.25
CA ALA A 48 -0.43 -2.04 -8.13
C ALA A 48 0.09 -1.05 -7.07
N ALA A 49 1.39 -1.10 -6.78
CA ALA A 49 2.06 -0.17 -5.87
C ALA A 49 2.02 1.26 -6.39
N LYS A 50 2.25 1.43 -7.69
CA LYS A 50 2.12 2.72 -8.36
C LYS A 50 0.71 3.27 -8.25
N ALA A 51 -0.29 2.48 -8.65
CA ALA A 51 -1.68 2.88 -8.58
C ALA A 51 -2.11 3.21 -7.14
N HIS A 52 -1.71 2.40 -6.16
CA HIS A 52 -1.98 2.66 -4.75
C HIS A 52 -1.45 4.02 -4.30
N LEU A 53 -0.22 4.38 -4.69
CA LEU A 53 0.37 5.66 -4.34
C LEU A 53 -0.27 6.84 -5.05
N GLU A 54 -0.47 6.75 -6.38
CA GLU A 54 -1.10 7.82 -7.15
C GLU A 54 -2.51 8.11 -6.64
N TRP A 55 -3.34 7.08 -6.44
CA TRP A 55 -4.70 7.26 -5.94
C TRP A 55 -4.76 7.69 -4.47
N SER A 56 -3.75 7.34 -3.66
CA SER A 56 -3.61 7.89 -2.31
C SER A 56 -3.24 9.38 -2.35
N GLY A 57 -2.34 9.77 -3.25
CA GLY A 57 -1.98 11.16 -3.49
C GLY A 57 -3.17 12.00 -3.95
N VAL A 58 -3.94 11.50 -4.93
CA VAL A 58 -5.19 12.11 -5.40
C VAL A 58 -6.17 12.30 -4.25
N ALA A 59 -6.42 11.25 -3.44
CA ALA A 59 -7.35 11.34 -2.31
C ALA A 59 -6.92 12.39 -1.29
N VAL A 60 -5.63 12.45 -0.93
CA VAL A 60 -5.11 13.46 0.00
C VAL A 60 -5.16 14.87 -0.60
N TRP A 61 -4.88 15.01 -1.89
CA TRP A 61 -4.97 16.28 -2.60
C TRP A 61 -6.42 16.81 -2.61
N LEU A 62 -7.40 15.96 -2.93
CA LEU A 62 -8.81 16.33 -2.87
C LEU A 62 -9.23 16.83 -1.49
N MET A 63 -8.73 16.21 -0.42
CA MET A 63 -9.04 16.62 0.95
C MET A 63 -8.42 17.96 1.37
N LYS A 64 -7.39 18.46 0.68
CA LYS A 64 -6.59 19.60 1.13
C LYS A 64 -6.62 20.80 0.19
N ASP A 65 -6.41 20.56 -1.10
CA ASP A 65 -6.15 21.61 -2.08
C ASP A 65 -6.98 21.46 -3.38
N GLY A 66 -7.75 20.38 -3.52
CA GLY A 66 -8.45 20.04 -4.77
C GLY A 66 -9.58 20.98 -5.18
N ASP A 67 -10.19 21.69 -4.23
CA ASP A 67 -11.44 22.44 -4.43
C ASP A 67 -11.41 23.40 -5.61
N LYS A 68 -10.32 24.16 -5.78
CA LYS A 68 -10.20 25.14 -6.88
C LYS A 68 -10.16 24.48 -8.25
N ALA A 69 -9.43 23.36 -8.37
CA ALA A 69 -9.33 22.62 -9.62
C ALA A 69 -10.65 21.93 -9.96
N LEU A 70 -11.32 21.35 -8.96
CA LEU A 70 -12.65 20.75 -9.13
C LEU A 70 -13.70 21.79 -9.56
N ALA A 71 -13.72 22.96 -8.92
CA ALA A 71 -14.62 24.04 -9.26
C ALA A 71 -14.40 24.54 -10.71
N ALA A 72 -13.15 24.66 -11.14
CA ALA A 72 -12.82 25.04 -12.52
C ALA A 72 -13.27 23.99 -13.55
N ALA A 73 -13.27 22.71 -13.17
CA ALA A 73 -13.74 21.60 -14.00
C ALA A 73 -15.25 21.32 -13.87
N LEU A 74 -15.99 22.09 -13.05
CA LEU A 74 -17.40 21.89 -12.75
C LEU A 74 -17.72 20.50 -12.16
N ILE A 75 -16.78 19.93 -11.40
CA ILE A 75 -16.94 18.62 -10.74
C ILE A 75 -17.36 18.85 -9.28
N PRO A 76 -18.52 18.33 -8.84
CA PRO A 76 -18.93 18.38 -7.44
C PRO A 76 -17.97 17.62 -6.53
N VAL A 77 -17.66 18.18 -5.35
CA VAL A 77 -16.67 17.62 -4.40
C VAL A 77 -17.08 16.23 -3.93
N GLU A 78 -18.37 16.01 -3.64
CA GLU A 78 -18.89 14.72 -3.18
C GLU A 78 -18.78 13.66 -4.28
N ALA A 79 -19.10 14.02 -5.52
CA ALA A 79 -18.97 13.14 -6.67
C ALA A 79 -17.50 12.80 -6.96
N ALA A 80 -16.60 13.76 -6.79
CA ALA A 80 -15.16 13.55 -6.92
C ALA A 80 -14.62 12.55 -5.90
N ASN A 81 -14.91 12.79 -4.61
CA ASN A 81 -14.44 11.93 -3.54
C ASN A 81 -14.98 10.50 -3.68
N LEU A 82 -16.27 10.35 -3.99
CA LEU A 82 -16.88 9.03 -4.18
C LEU A 82 -16.28 8.30 -5.39
N SER A 83 -16.16 8.99 -6.53
CA SER A 83 -15.60 8.40 -7.76
C SER A 83 -14.16 7.94 -7.58
N VAL A 84 -13.33 8.75 -6.92
CA VAL A 84 -11.94 8.41 -6.59
C VAL A 84 -11.88 7.24 -5.61
N LEU A 85 -12.69 7.23 -4.55
CA LEU A 85 -12.70 6.15 -3.57
C LEU A 85 -13.06 4.80 -4.22
N LEU A 86 -14.14 4.78 -5.01
CA LEU A 86 -14.62 3.57 -5.69
C LEU A 86 -13.61 3.08 -6.73
N THR A 87 -13.11 3.99 -7.58
CA THR A 87 -12.16 3.65 -8.64
C THR A 87 -10.83 3.18 -8.06
N ARG A 88 -10.31 3.86 -7.02
CA ARG A 88 -9.09 3.44 -6.32
C ARG A 88 -9.22 1.99 -5.84
N LYS A 89 -10.33 1.63 -5.20
CA LYS A 89 -10.52 0.27 -4.68
C LYS A 89 -10.62 -0.77 -5.79
N ALA A 90 -11.26 -0.43 -6.90
CA ALA A 90 -11.30 -1.28 -8.08
C ALA A 90 -9.91 -1.49 -8.70
N VAL A 91 -9.13 -0.42 -8.87
CA VAL A 91 -7.78 -0.50 -9.43
C VAL A 91 -6.81 -1.25 -8.50
N GLU A 92 -6.88 -1.00 -7.18
CA GLU A 92 -6.13 -1.77 -6.18
C GLU A 92 -6.45 -3.27 -6.28
N HIS A 93 -7.73 -3.62 -6.43
CA HIS A 93 -8.17 -5.01 -6.59
C HIS A 93 -7.70 -5.63 -7.92
N GLU A 94 -7.89 -4.94 -9.04
CA GLU A 94 -7.47 -5.37 -10.39
C GLU A 94 -5.95 -5.58 -10.47
N GLY A 95 -5.17 -4.72 -9.81
CA GLY A 95 -3.72 -4.83 -9.71
C GLY A 95 -3.23 -5.88 -8.71
N GLY A 96 -4.12 -6.50 -7.93
CA GLY A 96 -3.74 -7.46 -6.90
C GLY A 96 -3.02 -6.83 -5.71
N TRP A 97 -3.30 -5.56 -5.39
CA TRP A 97 -2.78 -4.91 -4.20
C TRP A 97 -3.23 -5.69 -2.95
N PRO A 98 -2.31 -6.09 -2.05
CA PRO A 98 -2.68 -6.94 -0.93
C PRO A 98 -3.65 -6.25 0.04
N ASN A 99 -4.56 -7.03 0.62
CA ASN A 99 -5.33 -6.61 1.78
C ASN A 99 -4.75 -7.27 3.03
N LEU A 100 -4.19 -6.50 3.96
CA LEU A 100 -3.56 -7.03 5.18
C LEU A 100 -4.50 -7.79 6.13
N SER A 101 -5.82 -7.75 5.91
CA SER A 101 -6.78 -8.62 6.60
C SER A 101 -6.79 -10.06 6.05
N GLY A 102 -6.17 -10.30 4.89
CA GLY A 102 -6.15 -11.59 4.20
C GLY A 102 -7.46 -11.95 3.48
N ILE A 103 -8.52 -11.15 3.64
CA ILE A 103 -9.81 -11.38 3.01
C ILE A 103 -9.90 -10.53 1.74
N PRO A 104 -9.97 -11.13 0.54
CA PRO A 104 -10.27 -10.39 -0.68
C PRO A 104 -11.66 -9.76 -0.55
N ALA A 105 -11.74 -8.44 -0.65
CA ALA A 105 -13.02 -7.73 -0.68
C ALA A 105 -13.32 -7.33 -2.12
N GLN A 106 -14.55 -7.61 -2.57
CA GLN A 106 -15.05 -7.11 -3.84
C GLN A 106 -15.22 -5.58 -3.73
N PRO A 107 -14.64 -4.79 -4.66
CA PRO A 107 -14.86 -3.35 -4.71
C PRO A 107 -16.33 -3.02 -4.92
N ALA A 108 -16.86 -2.09 -4.10
CA ALA A 108 -18.24 -1.61 -4.19
C ALA A 108 -18.60 -0.95 -5.54
N LEU A 109 -17.58 -0.57 -6.34
CA LEU A 109 -17.79 -0.11 -7.70
C LEU A 109 -18.54 -1.15 -8.53
N TYR A 110 -18.23 -2.44 -8.37
CA TYR A 110 -18.81 -3.51 -9.16
C TYR A 110 -20.25 -3.87 -8.79
N ASP A 111 -20.75 -3.35 -7.66
CA ASP A 111 -22.15 -3.50 -7.26
C ASP A 111 -23.07 -2.47 -7.98
N LEU A 112 -22.48 -1.48 -8.67
CA LEU A 112 -23.22 -0.46 -9.40
C LEU A 112 -23.56 -0.92 -10.83
N PRO A 113 -24.62 -0.37 -11.44
CA PRO A 113 -24.88 -0.52 -12.87
C PRO A 113 -23.68 -0.12 -13.74
N ASP A 114 -23.52 -0.77 -14.90
CA ASP A 114 -22.36 -0.59 -15.78
C ASP A 114 -22.14 0.87 -16.22
N ASP A 115 -23.22 1.60 -16.48
CA ASP A 115 -23.18 3.03 -16.83
C ASP A 115 -22.64 3.86 -15.66
N ALA A 116 -23.10 3.60 -14.44
CA ALA A 116 -22.59 4.24 -13.23
C ALA A 116 -21.12 3.91 -12.98
N GLN A 117 -20.68 2.66 -13.25
CA GLN A 117 -19.27 2.28 -13.17
C GLN A 117 -18.41 3.08 -14.16
N GLN A 118 -18.87 3.19 -15.41
CA GLN A 118 -18.16 3.95 -16.45
C GLN A 118 -18.07 5.43 -16.10
N ILE A 119 -19.16 6.02 -15.59
CA ILE A 119 -19.19 7.42 -15.14
C ILE A 119 -18.20 7.65 -14.00
N ALA A 120 -18.20 6.79 -12.98
CA ALA A 120 -17.29 6.90 -11.85
C ALA A 120 -15.81 6.79 -12.29
N ARG A 121 -15.49 5.83 -13.17
CA ARG A 121 -14.11 5.67 -13.69
C ARG A 121 -13.68 6.86 -14.54
N ARG A 122 -14.56 7.37 -15.40
CA ARG A 122 -14.27 8.55 -16.23
C ARG A 122 -14.02 9.77 -15.35
N MET A 123 -14.89 10.03 -14.38
CA MET A 123 -14.72 11.15 -13.46
C MET A 123 -13.43 11.03 -12.64
N ALA A 124 -13.13 9.83 -12.11
CA ALA A 124 -11.88 9.59 -11.40
C ALA A 124 -10.65 9.81 -12.28
N SER A 125 -10.71 9.41 -13.56
CA SER A 125 -9.66 9.67 -14.55
C SER A 125 -9.48 11.17 -14.81
N ASP A 126 -10.56 11.93 -14.96
CA ASP A 126 -10.51 13.37 -15.15
C ASP A 126 -9.87 14.06 -13.92
N ILE A 127 -10.22 13.60 -12.72
CA ILE A 127 -9.64 14.10 -11.46
C ILE A 127 -8.15 13.76 -11.33
N HIS A 128 -7.76 12.54 -11.71
CA HIS A 128 -6.35 12.14 -11.73
C HIS A 128 -5.56 13.05 -12.69
N ALA A 129 -6.10 13.35 -13.87
CA ALA A 129 -5.46 14.29 -14.79
C ALA A 129 -5.33 15.71 -14.21
N LEU A 130 -6.32 16.21 -13.46
CA LEU A 130 -6.21 17.49 -12.75
C LEU A 130 -5.12 17.47 -11.68
N TRP A 131 -5.01 16.36 -10.93
CA TRP A 131 -3.95 16.16 -9.94
C TRP A 131 -2.57 16.11 -10.58
N GLU A 132 -2.42 15.45 -11.73
CA GLU A 132 -1.19 15.46 -12.50
C GLU A 132 -0.82 16.86 -13.00
N ALA A 133 -1.79 17.60 -13.52
CA ALA A 133 -1.61 18.98 -13.96
C ALA A 133 -1.21 19.92 -12.80
N ALA A 134 -1.64 19.60 -11.58
CA ALA A 134 -1.22 20.30 -10.36
C ALA A 134 0.21 19.93 -9.90
N GLY A 135 0.93 19.09 -10.66
CA GLY A 135 2.30 18.68 -10.35
C GLY A 135 2.40 17.47 -9.44
N ARG A 136 1.37 16.63 -9.38
CA ARG A 136 1.31 15.41 -8.54
C ARG A 136 1.59 15.68 -7.05
N PRO A 137 0.90 16.67 -6.42
CA PRO A 137 1.12 16.98 -5.02
C PRO A 137 0.80 15.77 -4.14
N TYR A 138 1.44 15.69 -2.97
CA TYR A 138 1.25 14.59 -2.00
C TYR A 138 1.75 13.21 -2.45
N LEU A 139 2.59 13.13 -3.48
CA LEU A 139 3.41 11.95 -3.78
C LEU A 139 4.83 12.17 -3.26
N ARG A 140 5.17 11.62 -2.09
CA ARG A 140 6.46 11.83 -1.40
C ARG A 140 7.24 10.53 -1.29
N ALA A 141 8.55 10.65 -1.10
CA ALA A 141 9.42 9.51 -0.81
C ALA A 141 8.97 8.72 0.44
N SER A 142 8.37 9.40 1.44
CA SER A 142 7.79 8.74 2.61
C SER A 142 6.68 7.76 2.24
N ASP A 143 5.88 8.07 1.23
CA ASP A 143 4.76 7.23 0.80
C ASP A 143 5.28 5.97 0.08
N CYS A 144 6.36 6.10 -0.69
CA CYS A 144 7.08 4.97 -1.28
C CYS A 144 7.59 4.00 -0.21
N LYS A 145 8.19 4.53 0.86
CA LYS A 145 8.59 3.74 2.02
C LYS A 145 7.40 3.01 2.65
N PHE A 146 6.27 3.68 2.86
CA PHE A 146 5.09 3.05 3.46
C PHE A 146 4.52 1.93 2.59
N ALA A 147 4.39 2.14 1.28
CA ALA A 147 3.94 1.11 0.35
C ALA A 147 4.87 -0.11 0.33
N PHE A 148 6.19 0.13 0.35
CA PHE A 148 7.18 -0.93 0.46
C PHE A 148 7.03 -1.75 1.76
N GLN A 149 6.89 -1.07 2.89
CA GLN A 149 6.67 -1.73 4.18
C GLN A 149 5.34 -2.50 4.23
N TYR A 150 4.31 -2.00 3.55
CA TYR A 150 3.01 -2.66 3.42
C TYR A 150 3.15 -4.01 2.67
N LEU A 151 3.85 -4.02 1.53
CA LEU A 151 4.13 -5.26 0.79
C LEU A 151 4.94 -6.25 1.63
N ALA A 152 5.99 -5.77 2.31
CA ALA A 152 6.80 -6.62 3.18
C ALA A 152 5.96 -7.23 4.33
N ALA A 153 5.02 -6.47 4.91
CA ALA A 153 4.09 -6.98 5.90
C ALA A 153 3.10 -8.01 5.33
N ALA A 154 2.68 -7.86 4.08
CA ALA A 154 1.81 -8.81 3.40
C ALA A 154 2.52 -10.15 3.14
N ILE A 155 3.81 -10.12 2.78
CA ILE A 155 4.65 -11.33 2.64
C ILE A 155 4.78 -12.03 3.99
N ARG A 156 5.14 -11.31 5.07
CA ARG A 156 5.26 -11.88 6.42
C ARG A 156 4.01 -12.64 6.88
N LYS A 157 2.84 -12.11 6.52
CA LYS A 157 1.54 -12.71 6.83
C LYS A 157 1.15 -13.85 5.89
N GLY A 158 1.95 -14.17 4.88
CA GLY A 158 1.64 -15.17 3.87
C GLY A 158 0.46 -14.78 2.96
N ILE A 159 0.13 -13.49 2.87
CA ILE A 159 -0.99 -13.00 2.04
C ILE A 159 -0.58 -12.96 0.57
N ILE A 160 0.69 -12.62 0.31
CA ILE A 160 1.30 -12.65 -1.02
C ILE A 160 2.59 -13.46 -0.97
N PRO A 161 3.00 -14.08 -2.10
CA PRO A 161 4.29 -14.76 -2.18
C PRO A 161 5.47 -13.79 -1.96
N PRO A 162 6.64 -14.29 -1.53
CA PRO A 162 7.86 -13.50 -1.45
C PRO A 162 8.19 -12.82 -2.77
N ILE A 163 8.63 -11.56 -2.70
CA ILE A 163 9.08 -10.80 -3.87
C ILE A 163 10.62 -10.85 -3.85
N PRO A 164 11.30 -11.32 -4.91
CA PRO A 164 12.76 -11.54 -4.90
C PRO A 164 13.59 -10.31 -4.51
N THR A 165 13.14 -9.12 -4.87
CA THR A 165 13.77 -7.83 -4.53
C THR A 165 13.55 -7.41 -3.08
N LEU A 166 12.56 -7.98 -2.39
CA LEU A 166 12.32 -7.81 -0.96
C LEU A 166 13.04 -8.84 -0.09
N GLY A 167 13.57 -9.90 -0.71
CA GLY A 167 14.37 -10.96 -0.09
C GLY A 167 13.52 -12.05 0.59
N ASP A 168 14.19 -13.02 1.22
CA ASP A 168 13.55 -14.15 1.91
C ASP A 168 13.01 -13.67 3.26
N VAL A 169 11.75 -13.26 3.24
CA VAL A 169 11.04 -12.82 4.44
C VAL A 169 10.56 -14.02 5.24
N ASP A 170 11.23 -14.29 6.36
CA ASP A 170 10.79 -15.35 7.29
C ASP A 170 9.31 -15.19 7.65
N PRO A 171 8.49 -16.26 7.55
CA PRO A 171 7.09 -16.21 7.95
C PRO A 171 6.98 -15.85 9.43
N VAL A 172 5.97 -15.04 9.78
CA VAL A 172 5.72 -14.75 11.21
C VAL A 172 5.46 -16.08 11.93
N PRO A 173 6.25 -16.45 12.95
CA PRO A 173 5.94 -17.62 13.75
C PRO A 173 4.55 -17.45 14.35
N ALA A 174 3.70 -18.48 14.22
CA ALA A 174 2.34 -18.46 14.71
C ALA A 174 2.28 -17.81 16.11
N ALA A 175 1.39 -16.83 16.27
CA ALA A 175 1.25 -16.10 17.53
C ALA A 175 1.14 -17.12 18.66
N LYS A 176 2.10 -17.07 19.61
CA LYS A 176 2.01 -17.90 20.81
C LYS A 176 0.64 -17.64 21.43
N PRO A 177 -0.10 -18.68 21.84
CA PRO A 177 -1.40 -18.50 22.47
C PRO A 177 -1.27 -17.48 23.59
N ALA A 178 -2.18 -16.51 23.61
CA ALA A 178 -2.19 -15.47 24.63
C ALA A 178 -2.12 -16.15 26.00
N LYS A 179 -1.23 -15.67 26.88
CA LYS A 179 -1.19 -16.16 28.25
C LYS A 179 -2.60 -15.98 28.84
N PRO A 180 -3.15 -16.99 29.52
CA PRO A 180 -4.49 -16.90 30.09
C PRO A 180 -4.59 -15.64 30.95
N HIS A 181 -5.71 -14.94 30.82
CA HIS A 181 -5.94 -13.69 31.53
C HIS A 181 -5.95 -13.99 33.04
N ILE A 182 -5.39 -13.11 33.87
CA ILE A 182 -5.31 -13.31 35.33
C ILE A 182 -6.71 -13.55 35.95
N LEU A 183 -7.76 -13.02 35.32
CA LEU A 183 -9.16 -13.28 35.72
C LEU A 183 -9.63 -14.71 35.43
N ASP A 184 -9.07 -15.40 34.44
CA ASP A 184 -9.39 -16.80 34.15
C ASP A 184 -8.69 -17.72 35.15
N MET A 185 -7.49 -17.35 35.62
CA MET A 185 -6.75 -18.11 36.64
C MET A 185 -7.39 -18.03 38.04
N LEU A 186 -8.16 -16.97 38.33
CA LEU A 186 -8.84 -16.81 39.63
C LEU A 186 -10.16 -17.58 39.74
N LYS A 187 -10.74 -18.02 38.61
CA LYS A 187 -11.98 -18.82 38.60
C LYS A 187 -11.76 -20.31 38.84
N GLU A 188 -10.53 -20.80 38.68
CA GLU A 188 -10.19 -22.22 38.91
C GLU A 188 -9.83 -22.53 40.37
N GLN A 189 -9.83 -21.53 41.25
CA GLN A 189 -9.51 -21.69 42.69
C GLN A 189 -10.73 -21.57 43.63
N SER A 190 -11.95 -21.57 43.09
CA SER A 190 -13.20 -21.52 43.87
C SER A 190 -14.05 -22.77 43.69
#